data_AF-A0A944T790-F1
#
_entry.id   AF-A0A944T790-F1
#
_cell.length_a   1.000
_cell.length_b   1.000
_cell.length_c   1.000
_cell.angle_alpha   90.00
_cell.angle_beta   90.00
_cell.angle_gamma   90.00
#
_symmetry.space_group_name_H-M   'P 1'
#
loop_
_entity.id
_entity.type
_entity.pdbx_description
1 polymer ?
#
loop_
_entity_poly.entity_id
_entity_poly.type
_entity_poly.pdbx_seq_one_letter_code
_entity_poly.pdbx_strand_id
1 'polypeptide(L)'
;MKNKYVLILIMLMPTISLSQSLNYPLFNDYVQFSSSVDAYSVICVKNFNEEEARFQLFDLIFLLQEKTNLSENDILELEKKYSDINKSTISQLIQLGVNKNRALCSNYLKVFERFDAKKNDALDEIIKITYE
;
A
#
# COMPACT_ATOMS: atom_id res chain seq x y z
N MET A 1 4.96 26.69 -43.88
CA MET A 1 3.90 25.83 -43.28
C MET A 1 4.38 24.37 -43.18
N LYS A 2 5.45 24.08 -42.42
CA LYS A 2 5.98 22.70 -42.26
C LYS A 2 6.00 22.19 -40.82
N ASN A 3 5.85 23.07 -39.82
CA ASN A 3 5.96 22.70 -38.40
C ASN A 3 4.64 22.36 -37.71
N LYS A 4 3.48 22.54 -38.36
CA LYS A 4 2.17 22.27 -37.75
C LYS A 4 1.82 20.77 -37.71
N TYR A 5 2.40 19.97 -38.60
CA TYR A 5 2.12 18.53 -38.68
C TYR A 5 2.89 17.70 -37.64
N VAL A 6 4.03 18.19 -37.15
CA VAL A 6 4.85 17.49 -36.14
C VAL A 6 4.13 17.44 -34.78
N LEU A 7 3.45 18.52 -34.39
CA LEU A 7 2.65 18.57 -33.15
C LEU A 7 1.46 17.61 -33.19
N ILE A 8 0.83 17.45 -34.35
CA ILE A 8 -0.32 16.54 -34.53
C ILE A 8 0.14 15.07 -34.42
N LEU A 9 1.34 14.74 -34.92
CA LEU A 9 1.93 13.41 -34.82
C LEU A 9 2.28 13.01 -33.37
N ILE A 10 2.65 13.97 -32.52
CA ILE A 10 2.96 13.71 -31.10
C ILE A 10 1.68 13.46 -30.27
N MET A 11 0.55 14.10 -30.62
CA MET A 11 -0.74 13.88 -29.95
C MET A 11 -1.44 12.56 -30.37
N LEU A 12 -1.06 11.99 -31.50
CA LEU A 12 -1.62 10.73 -32.03
C LEU A 12 -0.90 9.48 -31.55
N MET A 13 0.22 9.63 -30.82
CA MET A 13 0.82 8.50 -30.13
C MET A 13 -0.09 8.17 -28.96
N PRO A 14 -0.70 6.97 -28.91
CA PRO A 14 -1.34 6.53 -27.68
C PRO A 14 -0.23 6.60 -26.63
N THR A 15 -0.41 7.42 -25.60
CA THR A 15 0.36 7.21 -24.39
C THR A 15 0.07 5.77 -24.05
N ILE A 16 1.08 4.91 -24.11
CA ILE A 16 1.01 3.59 -23.52
C ILE A 16 0.87 3.86 -22.02
N SER A 17 -0.33 4.25 -21.59
CA SER A 17 -0.76 3.99 -20.24
C SER A 17 -0.79 2.48 -20.22
N LEU A 18 0.24 1.86 -19.63
CA LEU A 18 0.04 0.56 -19.02
C LEU A 18 -1.18 0.76 -18.14
N SER A 19 -2.35 0.33 -18.62
CA SER A 19 -3.58 0.46 -17.85
C SER A 19 -3.35 -0.38 -16.62
N GLN A 20 -3.35 0.27 -15.46
CA GLN A 20 -3.18 -0.41 -14.18
C GLN A 20 -4.17 -1.57 -14.08
N SER A 21 -3.78 -2.67 -13.44
CA SER A 21 -4.69 -3.80 -13.25
C SER A 21 -6.02 -3.31 -12.65
N LEU A 22 -7.14 -3.85 -13.10
CA LEU A 22 -8.46 -3.59 -12.51
C LEU A 22 -8.48 -3.92 -11.01
N ASN A 23 -7.60 -4.82 -10.57
CA ASN A 23 -7.47 -5.23 -9.18
C ASN A 23 -6.51 -4.32 -8.39
N TYR A 24 -5.71 -3.48 -9.04
CA TYR A 24 -4.72 -2.62 -8.36
C TYR A 24 -5.31 -1.78 -7.22
N PRO A 25 -6.48 -1.12 -7.36
CA PRO A 25 -7.06 -0.33 -6.27
C PRO A 25 -7.26 -1.12 -4.98
N LEU A 26 -7.61 -2.41 -5.10
CA LEU A 26 -7.82 -3.29 -3.96
C LEU A 26 -6.51 -3.61 -3.24
N PHE A 27 -5.46 -3.96 -3.99
CA PHE A 27 -4.12 -4.17 -3.43
C PHE A 27 -3.53 -2.90 -2.84
N ASN A 28 -3.81 -1.76 -3.46
CA ASN A 28 -3.42 -0.45 -2.97
C ASN A 28 -4.04 -0.13 -1.60
N ASP A 29 -5.32 -0.43 -1.41
CA ASP A 29 -6.00 -0.27 -0.13
C ASP A 29 -5.45 -1.24 0.92
N TYR A 30 -5.26 -2.51 0.54
CA TYR A 30 -4.67 -3.53 1.42
C TYR A 30 -3.27 -3.12 1.92
N VAL A 31 -2.41 -2.63 1.03
CA VAL A 31 -1.07 -2.13 1.36
C VAL A 31 -1.12 -0.87 2.23
N GLN A 32 -2.05 0.05 1.94
CA GLN A 32 -2.22 1.27 2.72
C GLN A 32 -2.61 0.99 4.17
N PHE A 33 -3.57 0.08 4.38
CA PHE A 33 -4.02 -0.27 5.72
C PHE A 33 -2.96 -1.09 6.47
N SER A 34 -2.33 -2.07 5.81
CA SER A 34 -1.22 -2.84 6.39
C SER A 34 -0.08 -1.94 6.85
N SER A 35 0.42 -1.08 5.97
CA SER A 35 1.49 -0.12 6.28
C SER A 35 1.17 0.80 7.45
N SER A 36 -0.08 1.27 7.54
CA SER A 36 -0.52 2.12 8.65
C SER A 36 -0.53 1.35 10.00
N VAL A 37 -1.03 0.11 10.00
CA VAL A 37 -1.05 -0.76 11.20
C VAL A 37 0.37 -1.15 11.61
N ASP A 38 1.23 -1.45 10.66
CA ASP A 38 2.63 -1.83 10.91
C ASP A 38 3.40 -0.65 11.51
N ALA A 39 3.23 0.56 10.97
CA ALA A 39 3.82 1.78 11.52
C ALA A 39 3.41 2.06 12.97
N TYR A 40 2.13 1.85 13.31
CA TYR A 40 1.69 1.91 14.69
C TYR A 40 2.36 0.83 15.55
N SER A 41 2.40 -0.39 15.04
CA SER A 41 2.94 -1.56 15.74
C SER A 41 4.43 -1.42 16.03
N VAL A 42 5.22 -0.82 15.12
CA VAL A 42 6.63 -0.47 15.34
C VAL A 42 6.82 0.35 16.62
N ILE A 43 5.92 1.29 16.90
CA ILE A 43 6.03 2.17 18.07
C ILE A 43 5.41 1.53 19.32
N CYS A 44 4.26 0.89 19.15
CA CYS A 44 3.36 0.54 20.25
C CYS A 44 3.36 -0.93 20.66
N VAL A 45 3.83 -1.83 19.80
CA VAL A 45 3.92 -3.27 20.07
C VAL A 45 5.37 -3.63 20.38
N LYS A 46 5.58 -4.36 21.47
CA LYS A 46 6.93 -4.78 21.88
C LYS A 46 7.45 -5.85 20.91
N ASN A 47 8.69 -5.68 20.44
CA ASN A 47 9.38 -6.61 19.55
C ASN A 47 8.64 -6.85 18.22
N PHE A 48 7.86 -5.87 17.74
CA PHE A 48 7.29 -5.93 16.40
C PHE A 48 8.42 -5.95 15.36
N ASN A 49 8.34 -6.89 14.41
CA ASN A 49 9.31 -7.02 13.32
C ASN A 49 8.68 -6.47 12.03
N GLU A 50 9.02 -5.24 11.70
CA GLU A 50 8.51 -4.55 10.51
C GLU A 50 8.97 -5.19 9.20
N GLU A 51 10.20 -5.69 9.16
CA GLU A 51 10.76 -6.32 7.97
C GLU A 51 10.03 -7.62 7.65
N GLU A 52 9.76 -8.44 8.67
CA GLU A 52 8.96 -9.66 8.54
C GLU A 52 7.52 -9.34 8.11
N ALA A 53 6.88 -8.34 8.73
CA ALA A 53 5.52 -7.94 8.36
C ALA A 53 5.43 -7.48 6.90
N ARG A 54 6.39 -6.65 6.46
CA ARG A 54 6.51 -6.24 5.06
C ARG A 54 6.75 -7.44 4.15
N PHE A 55 7.66 -8.34 4.52
CA PHE A 55 7.97 -9.52 3.73
C PHE A 55 6.72 -10.39 3.52
N GLN A 56 6.00 -10.72 4.59
CA GLN A 56 4.77 -11.51 4.52
C GLN A 56 3.68 -10.85 3.67
N LEU A 57 3.53 -9.53 3.79
CA LEU A 57 2.59 -8.76 2.97
C LEU A 57 2.91 -8.91 1.47
N PHE A 58 4.16 -8.69 1.08
CA PHE A 58 4.54 -8.71 -0.34
C PHE A 58 4.73 -10.12 -0.90
N ASP A 59 5.08 -11.11 -0.07
CA ASP A 59 5.05 -12.52 -0.45
C ASP A 59 3.63 -12.95 -0.87
N LEU A 60 2.62 -12.57 -0.08
CA LEU A 60 1.22 -12.79 -0.46
C LEU A 60 0.86 -12.07 -1.77
N ILE A 61 1.22 -10.79 -1.93
CA ILE A 61 0.90 -10.05 -3.16
C ILE A 61 1.57 -10.71 -4.37
N PHE A 62 2.80 -11.19 -4.22
CA PHE A 62 3.54 -11.88 -5.27
C PHE A 62 2.88 -13.22 -5.64
N LEU A 63 2.45 -14.01 -4.66
CA LEU A 63 1.70 -15.26 -4.89
C LEU A 63 0.39 -15.03 -5.67
N LEU A 64 -0.18 -13.84 -5.53
CA LEU A 64 -1.45 -13.47 -6.16
C LEU A 64 -1.28 -12.75 -7.50
N GLN A 65 -0.05 -12.37 -7.85
CA GLN A 65 0.28 -11.53 -8.99
C GLN A 65 -0.30 -12.07 -10.30
N GLU A 66 -0.04 -13.35 -10.61
CA GLU A 66 -0.49 -13.98 -11.86
C GLU A 66 -2.02 -14.03 -11.96
N LYS A 67 -2.72 -14.30 -10.85
CA LYS A 67 -4.18 -14.41 -10.83
C LYS A 67 -4.87 -13.06 -10.98
N THR A 68 -4.26 -12.00 -10.47
CA THR A 68 -4.87 -10.66 -10.43
C THR A 68 -4.36 -9.74 -11.53
N ASN A 69 -3.54 -10.27 -12.46
CA ASN A 69 -2.90 -9.52 -13.55
C ASN A 69 -2.13 -8.28 -13.05
N LEU A 70 -1.55 -8.35 -11.85
CA LEU A 70 -0.65 -7.29 -11.38
C LEU A 70 0.66 -7.34 -12.16
N SER A 71 1.09 -6.20 -12.67
CA SER A 71 2.41 -6.09 -13.29
C SER A 71 3.51 -5.96 -12.23
N GLU A 72 4.75 -6.24 -12.60
CA GLU A 72 5.91 -5.97 -11.72
C GLU A 72 5.99 -4.49 -11.33
N ASN A 73 5.63 -3.58 -12.25
CA ASN A 73 5.58 -2.14 -11.97
C ASN A 73 4.53 -1.80 -10.91
N ASP A 74 3.38 -2.48 -10.93
CA ASP A 74 2.35 -2.31 -9.90
C ASP A 74 2.90 -2.72 -8.53
N ILE A 75 3.60 -3.85 -8.44
CA ILE A 75 4.21 -4.32 -7.20
C ILE A 75 5.25 -3.33 -6.68
N LEU A 76 6.13 -2.82 -7.56
CA LEU A 76 7.11 -1.79 -7.18
C LEU A 76 6.45 -0.50 -6.67
N GLU A 77 5.33 -0.09 -7.27
CA GLU A 77 4.57 1.06 -6.80
C GLU A 77 3.95 0.80 -5.43
N LEU A 78 3.40 -0.39 -5.21
CA LEU A 78 2.86 -0.82 -3.92
C LEU A 78 3.95 -0.85 -2.84
N GLU A 79 5.15 -1.37 -3.13
CA GLU A 79 6.29 -1.37 -2.20
C GLU A 79 6.74 0.05 -1.79
N LYS A 80 6.83 0.93 -2.79
CA LYS A 80 7.13 2.34 -2.55
C LYS A 80 6.04 2.97 -1.68
N LYS A 81 4.77 2.70 -1.99
CA LYS A 81 3.63 3.21 -1.23
C LYS A 81 3.64 2.71 0.23
N TYR A 82 3.91 1.42 0.45
CA TYR A 82 4.07 0.86 1.80
C TYR A 82 5.11 1.64 2.59
N SER A 83 6.29 1.86 1.99
CA SER A 83 7.40 2.55 2.65
C SER A 83 7.08 4.02 2.96
N ASP A 84 6.44 4.71 2.01
CA ASP A 84 6.06 6.13 2.15
C ASP A 84 5.00 6.34 3.25
N ILE A 85 3.96 5.48 3.30
CA ILE A 85 2.92 5.55 4.34
C ILE A 85 3.49 5.20 5.70
N ASN A 86 4.31 4.16 5.79
CA ASN A 86 4.86 3.70 7.05
C ASN A 86 5.72 4.82 7.67
N LYS A 87 6.66 5.35 6.89
CA LYS A 87 7.52 6.45 7.29
C LYS A 87 6.72 7.69 7.72
N SER A 88 5.69 8.06 6.96
CA SER A 88 4.83 9.21 7.28
C SER A 88 4.07 8.99 8.59
N THR A 89 3.50 7.81 8.77
CA THR A 89 2.72 7.46 9.97
C THR A 89 3.59 7.40 11.22
N ILE A 90 4.77 6.77 11.14
CA ILE A 90 5.78 6.79 12.20
C ILE A 90 6.15 8.23 12.56
N SER A 91 6.43 9.08 11.56
CA SER A 91 6.78 10.47 11.79
C SER A 91 5.68 11.23 12.54
N GLN A 92 4.42 11.04 12.15
CA GLN A 92 3.27 11.66 12.82
C GLN A 92 3.13 11.18 14.27
N LEU A 93 3.25 9.87 14.52
CA LEU A 93 3.18 9.31 15.88
C LEU A 93 4.34 9.80 16.77
N ILE A 94 5.53 9.99 16.19
CA ILE A 94 6.68 10.61 16.89
C ILE A 94 6.40 12.08 17.22
N GLN A 95 5.83 12.85 16.27
CA GLN A 95 5.45 14.25 16.52
C GLN A 95 4.40 14.38 17.63
N LEU A 96 3.52 13.38 17.74
CA LEU A 96 2.53 13.26 18.83
C LEU A 96 3.14 12.76 20.15
N GLY A 97 4.44 12.43 20.17
CA GLY A 97 5.17 12.00 21.37
C GLY A 97 4.92 10.54 21.79
N VAL A 98 4.25 9.75 20.95
CA VAL A 98 3.86 8.36 21.28
C VAL A 98 5.10 7.48 21.52
N ASN A 99 6.19 7.72 20.79
CA ASN A 99 7.45 7.00 20.96
C ASN A 99 8.12 7.25 22.34
N LYS A 100 7.89 8.41 22.96
CA LYS A 100 8.44 8.77 24.27
C LYS A 100 7.54 8.34 25.41
N ASN A 101 6.22 8.29 25.18
CA ASN A 101 5.24 7.86 26.16
C ASN A 101 4.30 6.81 25.54
N ARG A 102 4.65 5.54 25.72
CA ARG A 102 3.86 4.41 25.20
C ARG A 102 2.45 4.33 25.78
N ALA A 103 2.13 4.99 26.90
CA ALA A 103 0.75 5.05 27.37
C ALA A 103 -0.18 5.73 26.35
N LEU A 104 0.35 6.64 25.53
CA LEU A 104 -0.38 7.30 24.44
C LEU A 104 -0.78 6.34 23.32
N CYS A 105 -0.18 5.16 23.21
CA CYS A 105 -0.59 4.15 22.22
C CYS A 105 -2.08 3.79 22.35
N SER A 106 -2.61 3.76 23.57
CA SER A 106 -4.03 3.51 23.83
C SER A 106 -4.95 4.59 23.25
N ASN A 107 -4.49 5.85 23.16
CA ASN A 107 -5.28 6.96 22.61
C ASN A 107 -5.51 6.81 21.10
N TYR A 108 -4.57 6.17 20.41
CA TYR A 108 -4.60 5.97 18.96
C TYR A 108 -5.04 4.57 18.54
N LEU A 109 -5.09 3.62 19.49
CA LEU A 109 -5.43 2.22 19.23
C LEU A 109 -6.71 2.07 18.38
N LYS A 110 -7.79 2.78 18.76
CA LYS A 110 -9.07 2.73 18.03
C LYS A 110 -8.98 3.14 16.56
N VAL A 111 -8.01 3.99 16.20
CA VAL A 111 -7.78 4.38 14.80
C VAL A 111 -7.17 3.21 14.03
N PHE A 112 -6.14 2.59 14.61
CA PHE A 112 -5.44 1.48 13.97
C PHE A 112 -6.22 0.17 13.99
N GLU A 113 -7.10 -0.06 14.97
CA GLU A 113 -8.10 -1.14 14.94
C GLU A 113 -9.05 -1.01 13.75
N ARG A 114 -9.44 0.22 13.38
CA ARG A 114 -10.27 0.45 12.18
C ARG A 114 -9.49 0.21 10.90
N PHE A 115 -8.20 0.54 10.87
CA PHE A 115 -7.35 0.20 9.72
C PHE A 115 -7.11 -1.32 9.64
N ASP A 116 -6.95 -2.00 10.77
CA ASP A 116 -6.82 -3.46 10.79
C ASP A 116 -8.09 -4.15 10.29
N ALA A 117 -9.28 -3.68 10.69
CA ALA A 117 -10.55 -4.17 10.15
C ALA A 117 -10.61 -3.98 8.62
N LYS A 118 -10.29 -2.78 8.11
CA LYS A 118 -10.29 -2.49 6.68
C LYS A 118 -9.24 -3.28 5.90
N LYS A 119 -8.08 -3.55 6.50
CA LYS A 119 -7.06 -4.45 5.96
C LYS A 119 -7.66 -5.84 5.75
N ASN A 120 -8.38 -6.37 6.74
CA ASN A 120 -9.00 -7.69 6.64
C ASN A 120 -10.13 -7.71 5.61
N ASP A 121 -10.96 -6.65 5.54
CA ASP A 121 -11.99 -6.51 4.51
C ASP A 121 -11.39 -6.54 3.09
N ALA A 122 -10.30 -5.80 2.87
CA ALA A 122 -9.59 -5.78 1.59
C ALA A 122 -8.96 -7.15 1.26
N LEU A 123 -8.40 -7.83 2.26
CA LEU A 123 -7.86 -9.18 2.10
C LEU A 123 -8.96 -10.18 1.71
N ASP A 124 -10.13 -10.12 2.35
CA ASP A 124 -11.27 -10.98 2.02
C ASP A 124 -11.74 -10.78 0.57
N GLU A 125 -11.74 -9.54 0.08
CA GLU A 125 -12.03 -9.24 -1.32
C GLU A 125 -10.95 -9.79 -2.27
N ILE A 126 -9.67 -9.66 -1.92
CA ILE A 126 -8.56 -10.22 -2.70
C ILE A 126 -8.68 -11.74 -2.80
N ILE A 127 -9.01 -12.39 -1.69
CA ILE A 127 -9.18 -13.84 -1.61
C ILE A 127 -10.34 -14.31 -2.51
N LYS A 128 -11.45 -13.57 -2.58
CA LYS A 128 -12.57 -13.91 -3.48
C LYS A 128 -12.13 -13.97 -4.94
N ILE A 129 -11.30 -13.04 -5.38
CA ILE A 129 -10.77 -13.01 -6.76
C ILE A 129 -9.97 -14.29 -7.08
N THR A 130 -9.34 -14.92 -6.08
CA THR A 130 -8.57 -16.15 -6.34
C THR A 130 -9.37 -17.44 -6.46
N TYR A 131 -10.64 -17.43 -6.08
CA TYR A 131 -11.54 -18.59 -6.15
C TYR A 131 -12.54 -18.51 -7.30
N GLU A 132 -12.59 -17.39 -8.03
CA GLU A 132 -13.32 -17.20 -9.29
C GLU A 132 -12.46 -17.61 -10.50
#